data_AF-A0A7J2HGD7-F1
#
_entry.id   AF-A0A7J2HGD7-F1
#
_cell.length_a   1.000
_cell.length_b   1.000
_cell.length_c   1.000
_cell.angle_alpha   90.00
_cell.angle_beta   90.00
_cell.angle_gamma   90.00
#
_symmetry.space_group_name_H-M   'P 1'
#
loop_
_entity.id
_entity.type
_entity.pdbx_description
1 polymer ?
#
loop_
_entity_poly.entity_id
_entity_poly.type
_entity_poly.pdbx_seq_one_letter_code
_entity_poly.pdbx_strand_id
1 'polypeptide(L)'
;VKSIIEDLIPLAYIVTPNALEAEVLAGIKVRDLEAQKKAAEIISEMGAKGVVVKGGHVAEGRVADVLYFDGEFRVYESERLESRATHGTGCTFASAIAAELAKGRSVFDAVEHAKKFVEDAIRYGLPIGRGSGPVNPLGRLLRDAEKFRVLEVMRRAVELVESSGLLAEAIPECQTNLCMAIEGAESLEEVAAIPGRIVRIWDKARASAHPWFSASRHVAKAILTAMKHDPRIRAAMNIRYDGRFIDSAKSLGWAVSFYDRREEPEDLRRLEGRTIPWGVEAAIRRAGGKVPDLIYHEGDWGKEPMILILGRDAVEVVRKAERLLRKAFHEE
;
A
#
# COMPACT_ATOMS: atom_id res chain seq x y z
N VAL A 1 -39.04 -13.09 -6.66
CA VAL A 1 -39.36 -11.64 -6.55
C VAL A 1 -40.59 -11.42 -5.69
N LYS A 2 -41.76 -12.00 -6.01
CA LYS A 2 -42.99 -11.87 -5.21
C LYS A 2 -42.79 -12.08 -3.70
N SER A 3 -42.22 -13.22 -3.29
CA SER A 3 -41.94 -13.49 -1.86
C SER A 3 -40.93 -12.53 -1.22
N ILE A 4 -40.00 -11.94 -1.99
CA ILE A 4 -39.08 -10.93 -1.43
C ILE A 4 -39.88 -9.67 -1.08
N ILE A 5 -40.76 -9.23 -1.99
CA ILE A 5 -41.57 -8.02 -1.82
C ILE A 5 -42.64 -8.22 -0.74
N GLU A 6 -43.29 -9.37 -0.70
CA GLU A 6 -44.42 -9.61 0.21
C GLU A 6 -43.96 -10.09 1.61
N ASP A 7 -42.89 -10.89 1.69
CA ASP A 7 -42.51 -11.56 2.94
C ASP A 7 -41.24 -10.99 3.60
N LEU A 8 -40.30 -10.41 2.83
CA LEU A 8 -39.00 -9.97 3.36
C LEU A 8 -38.83 -8.46 3.49
N ILE A 9 -39.10 -7.69 2.42
CA ILE A 9 -38.93 -6.23 2.43
C ILE A 9 -39.72 -5.56 3.56
N PRO A 10 -40.97 -5.95 3.87
CA PRO A 10 -41.74 -5.35 4.97
C PRO A 10 -41.13 -5.57 6.36
N LEU A 11 -40.28 -6.59 6.51
CA LEU A 11 -39.58 -6.89 7.77
C LEU A 11 -38.17 -6.28 7.82
N ALA A 12 -37.67 -5.80 6.69
CA ALA A 12 -36.30 -5.30 6.57
C ALA A 12 -36.17 -3.89 7.12
N TYR A 13 -35.24 -3.69 8.06
CA TYR A 13 -34.88 -2.34 8.49
C TYR A 13 -34.20 -1.57 7.36
N ILE A 14 -33.27 -2.20 6.65
CA ILE A 14 -32.62 -1.66 5.45
C ILE A 14 -32.55 -2.75 4.37
N VAL A 15 -32.80 -2.37 3.11
CA VAL A 15 -32.54 -3.21 1.93
C VAL A 15 -31.46 -2.57 1.05
N THR A 16 -30.61 -3.39 0.43
CA THR A 16 -29.45 -2.90 -0.34
C THR A 16 -29.41 -3.45 -1.77
N PRO A 17 -30.41 -3.18 -2.62
CA PRO A 17 -30.39 -3.65 -4.00
C PRO A 17 -29.24 -3.01 -4.81
N ASN A 18 -28.62 -3.76 -5.71
CA ASN A 18 -27.84 -3.16 -6.80
C ASN A 18 -28.77 -2.53 -7.86
N ALA A 19 -28.23 -1.79 -8.82
CA ALA A 19 -29.03 -1.13 -9.85
C ALA A 19 -29.99 -2.08 -10.60
N LEU A 20 -29.55 -3.28 -11.01
CA LEU A 20 -30.39 -4.25 -11.72
C LEU A 20 -31.49 -4.83 -10.81
N GLU A 21 -31.15 -5.12 -9.55
CA GLU A 21 -32.13 -5.56 -8.54
C GLU A 21 -33.16 -4.46 -8.28
N ALA A 22 -32.73 -3.20 -8.20
CA ALA A 22 -33.60 -2.04 -8.02
C ALA A 22 -34.51 -1.83 -9.24
N GLU A 23 -34.04 -2.07 -10.47
CA GLU A 23 -34.89 -2.03 -11.65
C GLU A 23 -36.03 -3.05 -11.58
N VAL A 24 -35.71 -4.27 -11.12
CA VAL A 24 -36.69 -5.36 -10.98
C VAL A 24 -37.69 -5.07 -9.86
N LEU A 25 -37.23 -4.54 -8.73
CA LEU A 25 -38.09 -4.24 -7.58
C LEU A 25 -38.98 -3.02 -7.85
N ALA A 26 -38.41 -1.91 -8.33
CA ALA A 26 -39.13 -0.67 -8.55
C ALA A 26 -39.94 -0.64 -9.88
N GLY A 27 -39.68 -1.56 -10.80
CA GLY A 27 -40.35 -1.61 -12.10
C GLY A 27 -39.95 -0.47 -13.05
N ILE A 28 -38.87 0.24 -12.76
CA ILE A 28 -38.34 1.35 -13.58
C ILE A 28 -36.89 1.09 -13.99
N LYS A 29 -36.40 1.79 -15.03
CA LYS A 29 -34.98 1.74 -15.41
C LYS A 29 -34.15 2.68 -14.55
N VAL A 30 -32.99 2.21 -14.08
CA VAL A 30 -32.09 2.95 -13.18
C VAL A 30 -30.85 3.36 -13.97
N ARG A 31 -30.95 4.46 -14.70
CA ARG A 31 -29.92 4.93 -15.65
C ARG A 31 -29.09 6.10 -15.15
N ASP A 32 -29.61 6.84 -14.18
CA ASP A 32 -29.01 8.05 -13.62
C ASP A 32 -29.35 8.16 -12.12
N LEU A 33 -28.78 9.20 -11.49
CA LEU A 33 -28.91 9.43 -10.05
C LEU A 33 -30.37 9.71 -9.63
N GLU A 34 -31.15 10.40 -10.46
CA GLU A 34 -32.55 10.70 -10.14
C GLU A 34 -33.42 9.45 -10.25
N ALA A 35 -33.17 8.60 -11.23
CA ALA A 35 -33.80 7.28 -11.33
C ALA A 35 -33.42 6.36 -10.15
N GLN A 36 -32.19 6.46 -9.63
CA GLN A 36 -31.79 5.75 -8.41
C GLN A 36 -32.57 6.23 -7.18
N LYS A 37 -32.69 7.55 -7.00
CA LYS A 37 -33.49 8.13 -5.90
C LYS A 37 -34.94 7.67 -5.97
N LYS A 38 -35.54 7.77 -7.16
CA LYS A 38 -36.92 7.33 -7.39
C LYS A 38 -37.10 5.83 -7.14
N ALA A 39 -36.15 5.00 -7.56
CA ALA A 39 -36.20 3.57 -7.26
C ALA A 39 -36.11 3.30 -5.74
N ALA A 40 -35.28 4.07 -5.02
CA ALA A 40 -35.16 3.94 -3.56
C ALA A 40 -36.46 4.29 -2.83
N GLU A 41 -37.15 5.36 -3.24
CA GLU A 41 -38.48 5.72 -2.74
C GLU A 41 -39.51 4.61 -2.98
N ILE A 42 -39.66 4.14 -4.23
CA ILE A 42 -40.63 3.09 -4.59
C ILE A 42 -40.40 1.82 -3.75
N ILE A 43 -39.14 1.43 -3.55
CA ILE A 43 -38.80 0.24 -2.76
C ILE A 43 -39.07 0.47 -1.27
N SER A 44 -38.93 1.69 -0.76
CA SER A 44 -39.25 2.01 0.62
C SER A 44 -40.75 1.93 0.89
N GLU A 45 -41.59 2.32 -0.08
CA GLU A 45 -43.06 2.15 -0.02
C GLU A 45 -43.50 0.70 0.12
N MET A 46 -42.63 -0.27 -0.21
CA MET A 46 -42.87 -1.71 0.00
C MET A 46 -42.66 -2.15 1.45
N GLY A 47 -42.25 -1.26 2.35
CA GLY A 47 -42.20 -1.48 3.80
C GLY A 47 -40.81 -1.44 4.44
N ALA A 48 -39.74 -1.30 3.66
CA ALA A 48 -38.39 -1.10 4.22
C ALA A 48 -38.20 0.33 4.71
N LYS A 49 -37.65 0.49 5.94
CA LYS A 49 -37.38 1.82 6.51
C LYS A 49 -36.23 2.55 5.81
N GLY A 50 -35.25 1.79 5.31
CA GLY A 50 -34.14 2.34 4.53
C GLY A 50 -33.85 1.54 3.26
N VAL A 51 -33.46 2.23 2.20
CA VAL A 51 -33.11 1.62 0.92
C VAL A 51 -31.78 2.18 0.43
N VAL A 52 -30.81 1.30 0.15
CA VAL A 52 -29.53 1.67 -0.48
C VAL A 52 -29.46 1.09 -1.88
N VAL A 53 -29.65 1.92 -2.90
CA VAL A 53 -29.50 1.53 -4.31
C VAL A 53 -28.03 1.71 -4.72
N LYS A 54 -27.35 0.60 -5.00
CA LYS A 54 -25.91 0.58 -5.30
C LYS A 54 -25.58 0.62 -6.78
N GLY A 55 -24.42 1.21 -7.12
CA GLY A 55 -23.77 1.03 -8.42
C GLY A 55 -24.30 1.92 -9.55
N GLY A 56 -24.67 3.17 -9.22
CA GLY A 56 -25.07 4.17 -10.21
C GLY A 56 -23.88 4.77 -10.93
N HIS A 57 -23.98 4.91 -12.26
CA HIS A 57 -23.03 5.72 -13.02
C HIS A 57 -23.39 7.19 -12.84
N VAL A 58 -22.43 7.99 -12.37
CA VAL A 58 -22.57 9.45 -12.24
C VAL A 58 -21.89 10.15 -13.40
N ALA A 59 -20.61 9.84 -13.63
CA ALA A 59 -19.76 10.32 -14.72
C ALA A 59 -18.45 9.48 -14.74
N GLU A 60 -17.62 9.67 -15.77
CA GLU A 60 -16.32 9.01 -16.00
C GLU A 60 -15.61 8.51 -14.72
N GLY A 61 -15.59 7.19 -14.51
CA GLY A 61 -14.82 6.54 -13.45
C GLY A 61 -15.36 6.63 -12.02
N ARG A 62 -16.50 7.29 -11.78
CA ARG A 62 -17.14 7.35 -10.45
C ARG A 62 -18.39 6.49 -10.34
N VAL A 63 -18.62 5.96 -9.15
CA VAL A 63 -19.83 5.22 -8.79
C VAL A 63 -20.52 5.89 -7.60
N ALA A 64 -21.86 5.95 -7.65
CA ALA A 64 -22.67 6.43 -6.54
C ALA A 64 -23.62 5.35 -6.01
N ASP A 65 -23.77 5.38 -4.69
CA ASP A 65 -24.80 4.66 -3.97
C ASP A 65 -25.76 5.68 -3.35
N VAL A 66 -27.07 5.45 -3.50
CA VAL A 66 -28.12 6.34 -2.97
C VAL A 66 -28.78 5.66 -1.79
N LEU A 67 -28.74 6.30 -0.63
CA LEU A 67 -29.54 5.94 0.54
C LEU A 67 -30.77 6.83 0.59
N TYR A 68 -31.94 6.21 0.73
CA TYR A 68 -33.18 6.83 1.20
C TYR A 68 -33.50 6.28 2.58
N PHE A 69 -33.73 7.16 3.55
CA PHE A 69 -34.08 6.78 4.92
C PHE A 69 -34.91 7.89 5.57
N ASP A 70 -36.09 7.55 6.11
CA ASP A 70 -37.00 8.47 6.80
C ASP A 70 -37.28 9.79 6.04
N GLY A 71 -37.45 9.71 4.72
CA GLY A 71 -37.75 10.89 3.87
C GLY A 71 -36.52 11.69 3.43
N GLU A 72 -35.32 11.31 3.87
CA GLU A 72 -34.07 11.97 3.52
C GLU A 72 -33.23 11.12 2.56
N PHE A 73 -32.52 11.82 1.67
CA PHE A 73 -31.56 11.20 0.76
C PHE A 73 -30.11 11.52 1.15
N ARG A 74 -29.23 10.54 0.97
CA ARG A 74 -27.78 10.76 0.94
C ARG A 74 -27.14 10.01 -0.21
N VAL A 75 -26.25 10.69 -0.91
CA VAL A 75 -25.46 10.13 -2.01
C VAL A 75 -24.04 9.88 -1.53
N TYR A 76 -23.53 8.68 -1.75
CA TYR A 76 -22.16 8.32 -1.42
C TYR A 76 -21.39 8.05 -2.72
N GLU A 77 -20.53 8.99 -3.10
CA GLU A 77 -19.66 8.86 -4.26
C GLU A 77 -18.34 8.18 -3.89
N SER A 78 -17.83 7.36 -4.80
CA SER A 78 -16.48 6.81 -4.71
C SER A 78 -15.86 6.60 -6.09
N GLU A 79 -14.55 6.46 -6.11
CA GLU A 79 -13.84 6.03 -7.31
C GLU A 79 -14.18 4.57 -7.63
N ARG A 80 -14.30 4.27 -8.92
CA ARG A 80 -14.47 2.89 -9.37
C ARG A 80 -13.15 2.15 -9.22
N LEU A 81 -13.09 1.23 -8.26
CA LEU A 81 -11.94 0.35 -8.10
C LEU A 81 -11.92 -0.69 -9.22
N GLU A 82 -10.86 -0.69 -10.03
CA GLU A 82 -10.58 -1.80 -10.94
C GLU A 82 -10.03 -2.98 -10.13
N SER A 83 -10.87 -3.99 -9.91
CA SER A 83 -10.48 -5.19 -9.20
C SER A 83 -11.10 -6.43 -9.81
N ARG A 84 -10.33 -7.52 -9.85
CA ARG A 84 -10.83 -8.87 -10.20
C ARG A 84 -11.54 -9.53 -9.02
N ALA A 85 -11.41 -8.96 -7.82
CA ALA A 85 -11.98 -9.48 -6.59
C ALA A 85 -13.32 -8.81 -6.27
N THR A 86 -14.37 -9.17 -7.01
CA THR A 86 -15.72 -8.58 -6.87
C THR A 86 -16.74 -9.51 -6.23
N HIS A 87 -16.38 -10.77 -6.00
CA HIS A 87 -17.27 -11.74 -5.38
C HIS A 87 -17.45 -11.45 -3.89
N GLY A 88 -18.70 -11.39 -3.43
CA GLY A 88 -19.05 -11.11 -2.03
C GLY A 88 -19.13 -9.63 -1.66
N THR A 89 -18.96 -8.70 -2.60
CA THR A 89 -19.11 -7.24 -2.39
C THR A 89 -20.46 -6.88 -1.76
N GLY A 90 -21.56 -7.35 -2.36
CA GLY A 90 -22.91 -7.09 -1.86
C GLY A 90 -23.17 -7.64 -0.46
N CYS A 91 -22.77 -8.89 -0.20
CA CYS A 91 -22.93 -9.53 1.11
C CYS A 91 -22.09 -8.83 2.18
N THR A 92 -20.86 -8.45 1.85
CA THR A 92 -19.95 -7.73 2.75
C THR A 92 -20.52 -6.36 3.10
N PHE A 93 -21.09 -5.65 2.11
CA PHE A 93 -21.74 -4.36 2.33
C PHE A 93 -22.93 -4.45 3.28
N ALA A 94 -23.87 -5.35 3.01
CA ALA A 94 -25.05 -5.55 3.86
C ALA A 94 -24.65 -5.99 5.29
N SER A 95 -23.67 -6.88 5.40
CA SER A 95 -23.16 -7.35 6.70
C SER A 95 -22.48 -6.22 7.48
N ALA A 96 -21.72 -5.36 6.80
CA ALA A 96 -21.06 -4.21 7.42
C ALA A 96 -22.09 -3.19 7.92
N ILE A 97 -23.15 -2.90 7.15
CA ILE A 97 -24.25 -2.02 7.61
C ILE A 97 -24.89 -2.62 8.87
N ALA A 98 -25.27 -3.89 8.84
CA ALA A 98 -25.89 -4.57 9.98
C ALA A 98 -25.00 -4.51 11.23
N ALA A 99 -23.68 -4.72 11.07
CA ALA A 99 -22.73 -4.66 12.17
C ALA A 99 -22.56 -3.22 12.73
N GLU A 100 -22.52 -2.20 11.88
CA GLU A 100 -22.41 -0.81 12.32
C GLU A 100 -23.68 -0.31 13.01
N LEU A 101 -24.87 -0.73 12.53
CA LEU A 101 -26.13 -0.48 13.23
C LEU A 101 -26.15 -1.16 14.60
N ALA A 102 -25.68 -2.40 14.70
CA ALA A 102 -25.58 -3.11 15.98
C ALA A 102 -24.63 -2.43 16.98
N LYS A 103 -23.64 -1.66 16.48
CA LYS A 103 -22.76 -0.80 17.31
C LYS A 103 -23.42 0.52 17.74
N GLY A 104 -24.66 0.78 17.33
CA GLY A 104 -25.43 1.97 17.68
C GLY A 104 -25.19 3.17 16.77
N ARG A 105 -24.62 2.98 15.57
CA ARG A 105 -24.47 4.07 14.59
C ARG A 105 -25.82 4.47 13.98
N SER A 106 -25.91 5.73 13.55
CA SER A 106 -26.99 6.18 12.67
C SER A 106 -26.98 5.41 11.35
N VAL A 107 -28.12 5.34 10.66
CA VAL A 107 -28.21 4.67 9.36
C VAL A 107 -27.28 5.29 8.34
N PHE A 108 -27.19 6.62 8.31
CA PHE A 108 -26.29 7.31 7.40
C PHE A 108 -24.82 6.96 7.67
N ASP A 109 -24.38 7.01 8.94
CA ASP A 109 -23.00 6.68 9.29
C ASP A 109 -22.69 5.20 9.06
N ALA A 110 -23.65 4.30 9.31
CA ALA A 110 -23.50 2.87 9.08
C ALA A 110 -23.26 2.57 7.59
N VAL A 111 -24.00 3.22 6.69
CA VAL A 111 -23.82 3.07 5.24
C VAL A 111 -22.49 3.67 4.77
N GLU A 112 -22.10 4.84 5.28
CA GLU A 112 -20.81 5.45 4.96
C GLU A 112 -19.64 4.56 5.39
N HIS A 113 -19.69 4.02 6.61
CA HIS A 113 -18.68 3.12 7.14
C HIS A 113 -18.64 1.80 6.37
N ALA A 114 -19.79 1.22 6.04
CA ALA A 114 -19.86 0.00 5.24
C ALA A 114 -19.28 0.19 3.83
N LYS A 115 -19.46 1.36 3.22
CA LYS A 115 -18.87 1.68 1.92
C LYS A 115 -17.35 1.68 2.01
N LYS A 116 -16.77 2.41 2.97
CA LYS A 116 -15.31 2.41 3.22
C LYS A 116 -14.77 1.01 3.51
N PHE A 117 -15.50 0.22 4.30
CA PHE A 117 -15.14 -1.16 4.63
C PHE A 117 -15.09 -2.06 3.39
N VAL A 118 -16.09 -1.96 2.52
CA VAL A 118 -16.15 -2.75 1.28
C VAL A 118 -15.11 -2.29 0.27
N GLU A 119 -14.83 -0.99 0.16
CA GLU A 119 -13.74 -0.47 -0.67
C GLU A 119 -12.40 -1.08 -0.26
N ASP A 120 -12.08 -1.09 1.03
CA ASP A 120 -10.88 -1.74 1.54
C ASP A 120 -10.91 -3.25 1.27
N ALA A 121 -12.06 -3.90 1.41
CA ALA A 121 -12.21 -5.33 1.13
C ALA A 121 -12.02 -5.68 -0.36
N ILE A 122 -12.43 -4.80 -1.27
CA ILE A 122 -12.21 -4.94 -2.72
C ILE A 122 -10.73 -4.69 -3.05
N ARG A 123 -10.15 -3.62 -2.49
CA ARG A 123 -8.76 -3.22 -2.71
C ARG A 123 -7.79 -4.32 -2.30
N TYR A 124 -8.05 -4.97 -1.17
CA TYR A 124 -7.21 -6.05 -0.65
C TYR A 124 -7.77 -7.45 -0.93
N GLY A 125 -8.68 -7.54 -1.91
CA GLY A 125 -9.30 -8.78 -2.34
C GLY A 125 -8.27 -9.77 -2.90
N LEU A 126 -8.64 -11.05 -2.92
CA LEU A 126 -7.72 -12.13 -3.24
C LEU A 126 -7.88 -12.56 -4.71
N PRO A 127 -6.85 -12.45 -5.57
CA PRO A 127 -6.93 -12.87 -6.96
C PRO A 127 -6.73 -14.39 -7.09
N ILE A 128 -7.62 -15.17 -6.48
CA ILE A 128 -7.54 -16.64 -6.43
C ILE A 128 -8.56 -17.25 -7.41
N GLY A 129 -8.12 -18.26 -8.15
CA GLY A 129 -8.94 -18.98 -9.13
C GLY A 129 -8.95 -18.33 -10.52
N ARG A 130 -9.83 -18.83 -11.40
CA ARG A 130 -9.94 -18.37 -12.80
C ARG A 130 -11.07 -17.35 -13.04
N GLY A 131 -11.95 -17.14 -12.06
CA GLY A 131 -13.10 -16.23 -12.13
C GLY A 131 -12.91 -14.97 -11.27
N SER A 132 -14.01 -14.34 -10.86
CA SER A 132 -13.97 -13.22 -9.91
C SER A 132 -13.53 -13.71 -8.54
N GLY A 133 -12.42 -13.17 -8.04
CA GLY A 133 -11.90 -13.48 -6.71
C GLY A 133 -12.82 -12.96 -5.59
N PRO A 134 -12.70 -13.50 -4.37
CA PRO A 134 -13.41 -12.97 -3.22
C PRO A 134 -12.80 -11.64 -2.75
N VAL A 135 -13.66 -10.73 -2.29
CA VAL A 135 -13.23 -9.59 -1.45
C VAL A 135 -12.60 -10.10 -0.15
N ASN A 136 -11.82 -9.26 0.52
CA ASN A 136 -11.16 -9.59 1.78
C ASN A 136 -11.62 -8.65 2.90
N PRO A 137 -12.68 -9.01 3.66
CA PRO A 137 -13.16 -8.20 4.78
C PRO A 137 -12.11 -7.95 5.88
N LEU A 138 -11.06 -8.78 5.96
CA LEU A 138 -9.97 -8.64 6.92
C LEU A 138 -8.77 -7.87 6.36
N GLY A 139 -8.77 -7.49 5.08
CA GLY A 139 -7.60 -6.95 4.39
C GLY A 139 -7.00 -5.73 5.09
N ARG A 140 -7.84 -4.76 5.45
CA ARG A 140 -7.42 -3.57 6.19
C ARG A 140 -6.83 -3.91 7.55
N LEU A 141 -7.51 -4.75 8.32
CA LEU A 141 -7.09 -5.16 9.67
C LEU A 141 -5.72 -5.87 9.64
N LEU A 142 -5.53 -6.79 8.69
CA LEU A 142 -4.27 -7.51 8.53
C LEU A 142 -3.13 -6.58 8.15
N ARG A 143 -3.36 -5.59 7.29
CA ARG A 143 -2.35 -4.58 6.94
C ARG A 143 -2.00 -3.68 8.11
N ASP A 144 -3.00 -3.23 8.88
CA ASP A 144 -2.76 -2.41 10.08
C ASP A 144 -1.97 -3.21 11.14
N ALA A 145 -2.25 -4.50 11.30
CA ALA A 145 -1.46 -5.38 12.17
C ALA A 145 -0.03 -5.58 11.68
N GLU A 146 0.17 -5.73 10.37
CA GLU A 146 1.52 -5.85 9.79
C GLU A 146 2.31 -4.55 9.91
N LYS A 147 1.65 -3.39 9.81
CA LYS A 147 2.29 -2.09 10.08
C LYS A 147 2.91 -2.05 11.48
N PHE A 148 2.20 -2.53 12.49
CA PHE A 148 2.74 -2.63 13.85
C PHE A 148 3.98 -3.54 13.92
N ARG A 149 3.94 -4.72 13.28
CA ARG A 149 5.08 -5.65 13.25
C ARG A 149 6.31 -5.05 12.55
N VAL A 150 6.11 -4.32 11.45
CA VAL A 150 7.19 -3.62 10.75
C VAL A 150 7.84 -2.58 11.67
N LEU A 151 7.06 -1.80 12.42
CA LEU A 151 7.62 -0.83 13.37
C LEU A 151 8.43 -1.50 14.48
N GLU A 152 8.00 -2.65 15.00
CA GLU A 152 8.76 -3.42 15.98
C GLU A 152 10.11 -3.89 15.43
N VAL A 153 10.14 -4.42 14.20
CA VAL A 153 11.39 -4.84 13.55
C VAL A 153 12.30 -3.64 13.29
N MET A 154 11.74 -2.53 12.82
CA MET A 154 12.47 -1.29 12.58
C MET A 154 13.09 -0.71 13.86
N ARG A 155 12.39 -0.75 15.01
CA ARG A 155 12.95 -0.32 16.30
C ARG A 155 14.17 -1.14 16.70
N ARG A 156 14.09 -2.47 16.59
CA ARG A 156 15.24 -3.36 16.84
C ARG A 156 16.39 -3.08 15.87
N ALA A 157 16.09 -2.80 14.62
CA ALA A 157 17.11 -2.45 13.64
C ALA A 157 17.79 -1.11 13.95
N VAL A 158 17.04 -0.12 14.46
CA VAL A 158 17.60 1.15 14.95
C VAL A 158 18.51 0.92 16.15
N GLU A 159 18.13 0.09 17.12
CA GLU A 159 19.00 -0.25 18.25
C GLU A 159 20.33 -0.88 17.79
N LEU A 160 20.29 -1.74 16.77
CA LEU A 160 21.50 -2.30 16.14
C LEU A 160 22.34 -1.21 15.44
N VAL A 161 21.70 -0.28 14.74
CA VAL A 161 22.40 0.85 14.12
C VAL A 161 23.12 1.70 15.18
N GLU A 162 22.43 2.03 16.27
CA GLU A 162 22.94 2.94 17.30
C GLU A 162 23.96 2.32 18.24
N SER A 163 23.96 0.98 18.34
CA SER A 163 24.97 0.20 19.08
C SER A 163 26.19 -0.17 18.22
N SER A 164 26.11 0.00 16.90
CA SER A 164 27.22 -0.29 16.00
C SER A 164 28.34 0.75 16.11
N GLY A 165 29.57 0.28 16.28
CA GLY A 165 30.78 1.12 16.21
C GLY A 165 31.29 1.37 14.79
N LEU A 166 30.65 0.81 13.75
CA LEU A 166 31.14 0.88 12.37
C LEU A 166 30.22 1.67 11.44
N LEU A 167 28.90 1.65 11.68
CA LEU A 167 27.93 2.21 10.75
C LEU A 167 28.05 3.73 10.56
N ALA A 168 28.65 4.44 11.51
CA ALA A 168 28.93 5.87 11.38
C ALA A 168 29.81 6.21 10.15
N GLU A 169 30.74 5.32 9.78
CA GLU A 169 31.66 5.52 8.64
C GLU A 169 31.00 5.29 7.27
N ALA A 170 29.80 4.71 7.28
CA ALA A 170 29.00 4.42 6.10
C ALA A 170 27.93 5.49 5.82
N ILE A 171 27.80 6.51 6.68
CA ILE A 171 26.78 7.55 6.52
C ILE A 171 27.25 8.55 5.43
N PRO A 172 26.46 8.76 4.36
CA PRO A 172 26.76 9.76 3.32
C PRO A 172 26.42 11.18 3.78
N GLU A 173 26.82 12.19 3.00
CA GLU A 173 26.50 13.60 3.28
C GLU A 173 24.98 13.84 3.29
N CYS A 174 24.27 13.19 2.36
CA CYS A 174 22.81 13.23 2.35
C CYS A 174 22.14 12.32 3.41
N GLN A 175 22.92 11.73 4.32
CA GLN A 175 22.46 10.88 5.42
C GLN A 175 21.85 9.53 4.98
N THR A 176 21.80 8.59 5.91
CA THR A 176 21.28 7.24 5.66
C THR A 176 19.82 7.14 6.07
N ASN A 177 18.98 6.49 5.28
CA ASN A 177 17.67 6.05 5.71
C ASN A 177 17.60 4.52 5.65
N LEU A 178 17.06 3.93 6.71
CA LEU A 178 16.70 2.52 6.79
C LEU A 178 15.20 2.45 6.59
N CYS A 179 14.74 1.57 5.70
CA CYS A 179 13.31 1.44 5.38
C CYS A 179 12.89 -0.02 5.32
N MET A 180 11.62 -0.26 5.65
CA MET A 180 10.98 -1.58 5.55
C MET A 180 9.50 -1.44 5.17
N ALA A 181 9.06 -2.21 4.18
CA ALA A 181 7.69 -2.28 3.71
C ALA A 181 6.90 -3.41 4.38
N ILE A 182 5.58 -3.22 4.53
CA ILE A 182 4.68 -4.34 4.86
C ILE A 182 4.64 -5.36 3.71
N GLU A 183 4.13 -6.56 3.98
CA GLU A 183 3.94 -7.56 2.94
C GLU A 183 2.93 -7.09 1.88
N GLY A 184 3.30 -7.21 0.61
CA GLY A 184 2.48 -6.75 -0.52
C GLY A 184 2.21 -5.24 -0.49
N ALA A 185 3.17 -4.43 -0.04
CA ALA A 185 3.08 -2.97 -0.12
C ALA A 185 2.98 -2.49 -1.57
N GLU A 186 2.04 -1.59 -1.84
CA GLU A 186 1.80 -1.01 -3.16
C GLU A 186 2.05 0.50 -3.20
N SER A 187 2.06 1.15 -2.03
CA SER A 187 2.21 2.60 -1.90
C SER A 187 3.31 2.99 -0.92
N LEU A 188 3.72 4.26 -0.98
CA LEU A 188 4.72 4.82 -0.06
C LEU A 188 4.21 4.88 1.39
N GLU A 189 2.89 4.88 1.59
CA GLU A 189 2.25 4.90 2.91
C GLU A 189 2.39 3.58 3.68
N GLU A 190 2.88 2.56 2.98
CA GLU A 190 3.03 1.20 3.43
C GLU A 190 4.51 0.83 3.65
N VAL A 191 5.38 1.83 3.58
CA VAL A 191 6.81 1.72 3.88
C VAL A 191 7.16 2.56 5.11
N ALA A 192 7.70 1.90 6.13
CA ALA A 192 8.28 2.54 7.31
C ALA A 192 9.71 2.99 7.03
N ALA A 193 10.09 4.11 7.60
CA ALA A 193 11.43 4.67 7.52
C ALA A 193 11.76 5.47 8.79
N ILE A 194 12.96 6.04 8.86
CA ILE A 194 13.37 6.90 9.99
C ILE A 194 13.13 8.36 9.59
N PRO A 195 12.16 9.07 10.22
CA PRO A 195 11.98 10.50 10.02
C PRO A 195 13.27 11.25 10.41
N GLY A 196 13.69 12.20 9.56
CA GLY A 196 14.96 12.90 9.78
C GLY A 196 16.22 12.05 9.57
N ARG A 197 16.07 10.81 9.08
CA ARG A 197 17.16 9.89 8.70
C ARG A 197 18.07 9.49 9.88
N ILE A 198 19.10 8.72 9.57
CA ILE A 198 20.20 8.34 10.45
C ILE A 198 21.38 9.25 10.11
N VAL A 199 21.88 9.94 11.12
CA VAL A 199 22.96 10.92 11.01
C VAL A 199 24.21 10.43 11.73
N ARG A 200 25.36 10.92 11.28
CA ARG A 200 26.64 10.73 11.95
C ARG A 200 26.78 11.79 13.04
N ILE A 201 26.94 11.36 14.29
CA ILE A 201 27.28 12.21 15.42
C ILE A 201 28.60 11.70 15.98
N TRP A 202 29.69 12.40 15.62
CA TRP A 202 31.07 11.98 15.90
C TRP A 202 31.37 10.61 15.28
N ASP A 203 31.60 9.61 16.13
CA ASP A 203 31.90 8.22 15.80
C ASP A 203 30.64 7.32 15.84
N LYS A 204 29.44 7.90 16.05
CA LYS A 204 28.20 7.14 16.23
C LYS A 204 27.17 7.43 15.16
N ALA A 205 26.47 6.37 14.75
CA ALA A 205 25.22 6.49 14.01
C ALA A 205 24.06 6.73 15.00
N ARG A 206 23.19 7.69 14.69
CA ARG A 206 22.01 8.02 15.50
C ARG A 206 20.78 8.22 14.63
N ALA A 207 19.67 7.60 15.00
CA ALA A 207 18.39 7.86 14.36
C ALA A 207 17.83 9.19 14.85
N SER A 208 17.42 10.07 13.94
CA SER A 208 16.87 11.38 14.29
C SER A 208 15.50 11.30 14.97
N ALA A 209 14.77 10.20 14.77
CA ALA A 209 13.46 9.95 15.37
C ALA A 209 13.13 8.45 15.39
N HIS A 210 12.04 8.09 16.08
CA HIS A 210 11.49 6.74 16.02
C HIS A 210 10.98 6.40 14.60
N PRO A 211 11.09 5.13 14.15
CA PRO A 211 10.57 4.72 12.86
C PRO A 211 9.09 5.02 12.70
N TRP A 212 8.68 5.47 11.50
CA TRP A 212 7.30 5.75 11.15
C TRP A 212 7.02 5.52 9.67
N PHE A 213 5.75 5.29 9.31
CA PHE A 213 5.31 5.14 7.92
C PHE A 213 5.39 6.47 7.16
N SER A 214 5.59 6.38 5.84
CA SER A 214 5.63 7.54 4.93
C SER A 214 6.80 8.51 5.16
N ALA A 215 7.82 8.12 5.93
CA ALA A 215 8.92 9.00 6.31
C ALA A 215 10.08 9.05 5.29
N SER A 216 10.02 8.26 4.20
CA SER A 216 11.03 8.24 3.13
C SER A 216 10.38 8.07 1.76
N ARG A 217 10.86 8.82 0.76
CA ARG A 217 10.42 8.69 -0.63
C ARG A 217 11.42 7.92 -1.49
N HIS A 218 12.72 8.19 -1.37
CA HIS A 218 13.73 7.61 -2.26
C HIS A 218 13.94 6.11 -2.01
N VAL A 219 14.32 5.74 -0.78
CA VAL A 219 14.56 4.33 -0.42
C VAL A 219 13.26 3.53 -0.50
N ALA A 220 12.12 4.12 -0.12
CA ALA A 220 10.81 3.48 -0.25
C ALA A 220 10.46 3.14 -1.70
N LYS A 221 10.70 4.05 -2.65
CA LYS A 221 10.52 3.76 -4.08
C LYS A 221 11.43 2.62 -4.57
N ALA A 222 12.66 2.56 -4.08
CA ALA A 222 13.57 1.47 -4.43
C ALA A 222 13.07 0.12 -3.94
N ILE A 223 12.57 0.05 -2.69
CA ILE A 223 11.96 -1.16 -2.12
C ILE A 223 10.73 -1.58 -2.93
N LEU A 224 9.81 -0.66 -3.20
CA LEU A 224 8.60 -0.96 -3.98
C LEU A 224 8.92 -1.44 -5.39
N THR A 225 9.98 -0.93 -6.03
CA THR A 225 10.45 -1.46 -7.32
C THR A 225 11.05 -2.86 -7.18
N ALA A 226 11.90 -3.10 -6.18
CA ALA A 226 12.49 -4.43 -5.94
C ALA A 226 11.41 -5.48 -5.64
N MET A 227 10.37 -5.13 -4.87
CA MET A 227 9.24 -6.01 -4.52
C MET A 227 8.45 -6.51 -5.73
N LYS A 228 8.44 -5.78 -6.85
CA LYS A 228 7.80 -6.24 -8.10
C LYS A 228 8.51 -7.45 -8.71
N HIS A 229 9.81 -7.59 -8.47
CA HIS A 229 10.65 -8.68 -8.97
C HIS A 229 10.82 -9.79 -7.92
N ASP A 230 10.96 -9.43 -6.64
CA ASP A 230 10.97 -10.38 -5.52
C ASP A 230 10.20 -9.81 -4.31
N PRO A 231 8.95 -10.25 -4.07
CA PRO A 231 8.12 -9.78 -2.96
C PRO A 231 8.72 -10.01 -1.57
N ARG A 232 9.73 -10.89 -1.45
CA ARG A 232 10.42 -11.17 -0.18
C ARG A 232 11.38 -10.07 0.22
N ILE A 233 11.88 -9.28 -0.73
CA ILE A 233 12.80 -8.16 -0.47
C ILE A 233 11.99 -6.94 -0.09
N ARG A 234 11.89 -6.68 1.22
CA ARG A 234 11.03 -5.62 1.77
C ARG A 234 11.79 -4.53 2.51
N ALA A 235 13.10 -4.63 2.64
CA ALA A 235 13.89 -3.64 3.36
C ALA A 235 15.10 -3.18 2.57
N ALA A 236 15.51 -1.93 2.80
CA ALA A 236 16.72 -1.39 2.23
C ALA A 236 17.33 -0.27 3.08
N MET A 237 18.64 -0.07 2.93
CA MET A 237 19.41 0.98 3.58
C MET A 237 20.36 1.61 2.58
N ASN A 238 20.35 2.94 2.49
CA ASN A 238 21.34 3.65 1.68
C ASN A 238 22.58 4.02 2.50
N ILE A 239 23.76 3.77 1.96
CA ILE A 239 25.04 4.10 2.57
C ILE A 239 25.94 4.80 1.55
N ARG A 240 26.93 5.54 2.04
CA ARG A 240 27.98 6.17 1.23
C ARG A 240 28.59 5.17 0.26
N TYR A 241 28.85 5.62 -0.96
CA TYR A 241 29.63 4.86 -1.92
C TYR A 241 31.11 4.83 -1.54
N ASP A 242 31.69 3.62 -1.56
CA ASP A 242 33.12 3.38 -1.39
C ASP A 242 33.48 2.12 -2.18
N GLY A 243 34.52 2.19 -3.02
CA GLY A 243 34.95 1.05 -3.83
C GLY A 243 35.29 -0.18 -2.98
N ARG A 244 35.85 0.03 -1.78
CA ARG A 244 36.17 -1.05 -0.83
C ARG A 244 34.93 -1.80 -0.37
N PHE A 245 33.79 -1.13 -0.26
CA PHE A 245 32.52 -1.76 0.09
C PHE A 245 32.02 -2.64 -1.06
N ILE A 246 32.19 -2.20 -2.30
CA ILE A 246 31.81 -3.00 -3.48
C ILE A 246 32.66 -4.28 -3.57
N ASP A 247 33.97 -4.18 -3.35
CA ASP A 247 34.88 -5.33 -3.37
C ASP A 247 34.61 -6.29 -2.20
N SER A 248 34.30 -5.74 -1.02
CA SER A 248 33.85 -6.51 0.14
C SER A 248 32.55 -7.28 -0.13
N ALA A 249 31.57 -6.66 -0.79
CA ALA A 249 30.33 -7.37 -1.16
C ALA A 249 30.61 -8.53 -2.13
N LYS A 250 31.43 -8.30 -3.16
CA LYS A 250 31.81 -9.35 -4.13
C LYS A 250 32.55 -10.51 -3.46
N SER A 251 33.50 -10.22 -2.57
CA SER A 251 34.25 -11.27 -1.84
C SER A 251 33.39 -12.04 -0.83
N LEU A 252 32.33 -11.43 -0.29
CA LEU A 252 31.32 -12.09 0.52
C LEU A 252 30.33 -12.94 -0.31
N GLY A 253 30.49 -12.98 -1.63
CA GLY A 253 29.65 -13.74 -2.55
C GLY A 253 28.28 -13.11 -2.81
N TRP A 254 28.11 -11.82 -2.55
CA TRP A 254 26.84 -11.13 -2.75
C TRP A 254 26.56 -10.85 -4.22
N ALA A 255 25.28 -10.87 -4.59
CA ALA A 255 24.88 -10.34 -5.88
C ALA A 255 24.99 -8.81 -5.86
N VAL A 256 25.90 -8.26 -6.68
CA VAL A 256 26.12 -6.83 -6.81
C VAL A 256 25.73 -6.37 -8.21
N SER A 257 24.94 -5.31 -8.29
CA SER A 257 24.60 -4.66 -9.55
C SER A 257 24.70 -3.14 -9.43
N PHE A 258 24.56 -2.45 -10.55
CA PHE A 258 24.67 -1.00 -10.62
C PHE A 258 23.79 -0.42 -11.72
N TYR A 259 23.50 0.86 -11.62
CA TYR A 259 22.93 1.65 -12.71
C TYR A 259 23.74 2.92 -12.92
N ASP A 260 23.83 3.35 -14.18
CA ASP A 260 24.49 4.60 -14.55
C ASP A 260 23.44 5.68 -14.80
N ARG A 261 23.53 6.80 -14.07
CA ARG A 261 22.58 7.93 -14.21
C ARG A 261 22.66 8.61 -15.58
N ARG A 262 23.78 8.46 -16.31
CA ARG A 262 23.95 9.00 -17.67
C ARG A 262 23.15 8.25 -18.72
N GLU A 263 22.75 7.01 -18.43
CA GLU A 263 21.87 6.21 -19.29
C GLU A 263 20.38 6.50 -19.05
N GLU A 264 20.04 7.39 -18.10
CA GLU A 264 18.67 7.75 -17.80
C GLU A 264 18.02 8.50 -18.99
N PRO A 265 16.88 8.03 -19.51
CA PRO A 265 16.15 8.72 -20.56
C PRO A 265 15.79 10.16 -20.18
N GLU A 266 16.00 11.12 -21.10
CA GLU A 266 15.82 12.55 -20.81
C GLU A 266 14.38 12.92 -20.40
N ASP A 267 13.38 12.21 -20.93
CA ASP A 267 11.96 12.35 -20.59
C ASP A 267 11.68 11.96 -19.14
N LEU A 268 12.32 10.90 -18.64
CA LEU A 268 12.23 10.47 -17.24
C LEU A 268 13.01 11.38 -16.30
N ARG A 269 14.15 11.91 -16.75
CA ARG A 269 15.01 12.80 -15.96
C ARG A 269 14.33 14.13 -15.61
N ARG A 270 13.37 14.57 -16.43
CA ARG A 270 12.52 15.75 -16.20
C ARG A 270 11.37 15.49 -15.22
N LEU A 271 11.01 14.23 -14.96
CA LEU A 271 9.91 13.84 -14.08
C LEU A 271 10.42 13.51 -12.68
N GLU A 272 10.08 14.36 -11.71
CA GLU A 272 10.59 14.22 -10.35
C GLU A 272 10.24 12.85 -9.72
N GLY A 273 11.27 12.14 -9.27
CA GLY A 273 11.12 10.90 -8.53
C GLY A 273 10.86 9.66 -9.39
N ARG A 274 11.13 9.70 -10.70
CA ARG A 274 11.16 8.52 -11.59
C ARG A 274 12.55 7.87 -11.70
N THR A 275 13.62 8.61 -11.38
CA THR A 275 15.02 8.13 -11.47
C THR A 275 15.30 6.90 -10.61
N ILE A 276 14.81 6.86 -9.37
CA ILE A 276 15.10 5.74 -8.46
C ILE A 276 14.42 4.44 -8.94
N PRO A 277 13.11 4.43 -9.25
CA PRO A 277 12.49 3.26 -9.86
C PRO A 277 13.20 2.79 -11.13
N TRP A 278 13.55 3.71 -12.03
CA TRP A 278 14.27 3.38 -13.27
C TRP A 278 15.65 2.77 -13.00
N GLY A 279 16.43 3.36 -12.09
CA GLY A 279 17.77 2.89 -11.77
C GLY A 279 17.77 1.50 -11.13
N VAL A 280 16.84 1.25 -10.21
CA VAL A 280 16.67 -0.07 -9.59
C VAL A 280 16.24 -1.10 -10.64
N GLU A 281 15.31 -0.77 -11.52
CA GLU A 281 14.89 -1.63 -12.63
C GLU A 281 16.07 -1.96 -13.56
N ALA A 282 16.87 -0.96 -13.93
CA ALA A 282 18.05 -1.13 -14.77
C ALA A 282 19.09 -2.05 -14.11
N ALA A 283 19.32 -1.88 -12.81
CA ALA A 283 20.23 -2.73 -12.03
C ALA A 283 19.72 -4.18 -11.93
N ILE A 284 18.42 -4.40 -11.69
CA ILE A 284 17.82 -5.74 -11.65
C ILE A 284 17.92 -6.41 -13.03
N ARG A 285 17.64 -5.67 -14.11
CA ARG A 285 17.77 -6.19 -15.49
C ARG A 285 19.22 -6.61 -15.78
N ARG A 286 20.22 -5.82 -15.38
CA ARG A 286 21.64 -6.17 -15.51
C ARG A 286 22.02 -7.41 -14.69
N ALA A 287 21.35 -7.64 -13.56
CA ALA A 287 21.51 -8.84 -12.74
C ALA A 287 20.72 -10.06 -13.25
N GLY A 288 20.23 -10.03 -14.50
CA GLY A 288 19.49 -11.15 -15.09
C GLY A 288 18.06 -11.28 -14.57
N GLY A 289 17.44 -10.18 -14.12
CA GLY A 289 16.08 -10.14 -13.60
C GLY A 289 15.93 -10.57 -12.14
N LYS A 290 17.04 -10.88 -11.46
CA LYS A 290 17.04 -11.18 -10.02
C LYS A 290 17.38 -9.94 -9.22
N VAL A 291 16.71 -9.75 -8.08
CA VAL A 291 17.02 -8.66 -7.16
C VAL A 291 18.39 -8.91 -6.51
N PRO A 292 19.39 -8.04 -6.73
CA PRO A 292 20.71 -8.20 -6.11
C PRO A 292 20.67 -7.82 -4.61
N ASP A 293 21.67 -8.26 -3.85
CA ASP A 293 21.84 -7.86 -2.45
C ASP A 293 22.27 -6.39 -2.32
N LEU A 294 22.99 -5.88 -3.32
CA LEU A 294 23.54 -4.53 -3.34
C LEU A 294 23.37 -3.89 -4.73
N ILE A 295 22.85 -2.67 -4.76
CA ILE A 295 22.77 -1.81 -5.94
C ILE A 295 23.55 -0.54 -5.68
N TYR A 296 24.42 -0.11 -6.60
CA TYR A 296 25.12 1.18 -6.45
C TYR A 296 25.01 2.06 -7.70
N HIS A 297 25.34 3.34 -7.53
CA HIS A 297 25.59 4.28 -8.62
C HIS A 297 26.74 5.22 -8.25
N GLU A 298 27.54 5.61 -9.24
CA GLU A 298 28.70 6.50 -9.07
C GLU A 298 28.33 7.99 -9.02
N GLY A 299 27.04 8.29 -8.98
CA GLY A 299 26.54 9.67 -8.88
C GLY A 299 26.38 10.30 -10.25
N ASP A 300 26.15 11.60 -10.24
CA ASP A 300 26.07 12.47 -11.43
C ASP A 300 26.22 13.92 -10.97
N TRP A 301 26.20 14.89 -11.88
CA TRP A 301 26.24 16.31 -11.52
C TRP A 301 25.18 16.68 -10.47
N GLY A 302 25.63 17.09 -9.28
CA GLY A 302 24.76 17.41 -8.13
C GLY A 302 24.09 16.21 -7.45
N LYS A 303 24.52 14.97 -7.74
CA LYS A 303 24.02 13.74 -7.13
C LYS A 303 25.18 12.94 -6.53
N GLU A 304 25.22 12.89 -5.20
CA GLU A 304 26.20 12.09 -4.45
C GLU A 304 26.13 10.60 -4.85
N PRO A 305 27.27 9.92 -5.04
CA PRO A 305 27.30 8.47 -5.29
C PRO A 305 26.75 7.69 -4.08
N MET A 306 26.06 6.58 -4.33
CA MET A 306 25.31 5.88 -3.29
C MET A 306 25.34 4.36 -3.48
N ILE A 307 25.35 3.65 -2.36
CA ILE A 307 25.09 2.21 -2.29
C ILE A 307 23.73 1.99 -1.61
N LEU A 308 22.95 1.06 -2.14
CA LEU A 308 21.70 0.57 -1.57
C LEU A 308 21.86 -0.91 -1.24
N ILE A 309 21.76 -1.26 0.04
CA ILE A 309 21.75 -2.64 0.52
C ILE A 309 20.31 -3.09 0.64
N LEU A 310 19.97 -4.23 0.06
CA LEU A 310 18.62 -4.81 0.07
C LEU A 310 18.57 -6.08 0.92
N GLY A 311 17.40 -6.35 1.51
CA GLY A 311 17.17 -7.53 2.33
C GLY A 311 15.70 -7.79 2.61
N ARG A 312 15.44 -8.89 3.33
CA ARG A 312 14.06 -9.32 3.65
C ARG A 312 13.42 -8.48 4.75
N ASP A 313 14.22 -8.04 5.70
CA ASP A 313 13.80 -7.18 6.81
C ASP A 313 14.92 -6.19 7.20
N ALA A 314 14.55 -5.18 8.00
CA ALA A 314 15.46 -4.11 8.38
C ALA A 314 16.67 -4.60 9.21
N VAL A 315 16.48 -5.62 10.04
CA VAL A 315 17.56 -6.19 10.87
C VAL A 315 18.58 -6.91 9.99
N GLU A 316 18.14 -7.68 8.99
CA GLU A 316 19.01 -8.31 8.00
C GLU A 316 19.83 -7.27 7.26
N VAL A 317 19.21 -6.18 6.82
CA VAL A 317 19.90 -5.10 6.08
C VAL A 317 20.97 -4.44 6.94
N VAL A 318 20.69 -4.14 8.22
CA VAL A 318 21.68 -3.58 9.14
C VAL A 318 22.85 -4.56 9.36
N ARG A 319 22.55 -5.85 9.57
CA ARG A 319 23.60 -6.89 9.71
C ARG A 319 24.43 -7.06 8.44
N LYS A 320 23.81 -6.96 7.27
CA LYS A 320 24.51 -6.91 5.99
C LYS A 320 25.48 -5.72 5.97
N ALA A 321 25.00 -4.51 6.25
CA ALA A 321 25.84 -3.31 6.31
C ALA A 321 27.02 -3.48 7.28
N GLU A 322 26.80 -4.01 8.48
CA GLU A 322 27.92 -4.27 9.41
C GLU A 322 28.93 -5.29 8.90
N ARG A 323 28.47 -6.41 8.31
CA ARG A 323 29.37 -7.42 7.73
C ARG A 323 30.21 -6.83 6.61
N LEU A 324 29.60 -5.97 5.79
CA LEU A 324 30.26 -5.25 4.70
C LEU A 324 31.39 -4.35 5.23
N LEU A 325 31.09 -3.55 6.25
CA LEU A 325 32.05 -2.62 6.86
C LEU A 325 33.16 -3.37 7.59
N ARG A 326 32.84 -4.45 8.31
CA ARG A 326 33.85 -5.29 8.97
C ARG A 326 34.85 -5.83 7.97
N LYS A 327 34.37 -6.36 6.84
CA LYS A 327 35.21 -6.86 5.75
C LYS A 327 36.08 -5.75 5.15
N ALA A 328 35.52 -4.57 4.93
CA ALA A 328 36.22 -3.45 4.32
C ALA A 328 37.29 -2.78 5.22
N PHE A 329 37.13 -2.85 6.54
CA PHE A 329 38.02 -2.18 7.50
C PHE A 329 38.93 -3.12 8.29
N HIS A 330 38.67 -4.43 8.32
CA HIS A 330 39.42 -5.38 9.16
C HIS A 330 40.03 -6.56 8.40
N GLU A 331 40.02 -6.55 7.06
CA GLU A 331 40.91 -7.43 6.29
C GLU A 331 42.12 -6.67 5.78
N GLU A 332 43.24 -6.86 6.49
CA GLU A 332 44.59 -6.89 5.91
C GLU A 332 44.85 -8.27 5.27
#